data_AF-A0A645BYL3-F1
#
_entry.id   AF-A0A645BYL3-F1
#
_cell.length_a   1.000
_cell.length_b   1.000
_cell.length_c   1.000
_cell.angle_alpha   90.00
_cell.angle_beta   90.00
_cell.angle_gamma   90.00
#
_symmetry.space_group_name_H-M   'P 1'
#
loop_
_entity.id
_entity.type
_entity.pdbx_description
1 polymer ?
#
loop_
_entity_poly.entity_id
_entity_poly.type
_entity_poly.pdbx_seq_one_letter_code
_entity_poly.pdbx_strand_id
1 'polypeptide(L)'
;MKGYVHCPDSNYVAQVEMYIDNALAEIAQLPVASSNARKVDLFWKYQLPMGEHIITFNWLNPRPDARVIATEALVYSNAPSK
;
A
#
# COMPACT_ATOMS: atom_id res chain seq x y z
N MET A 1 -2.32 4.60 4.13
CA MET A 1 -3.31 3.65 3.58
C MET A 1 -3.12 2.33 4.31
N LYS A 2 -4.13 1.91 5.07
CA LYS A 2 -4.09 0.60 5.72
C LYS A 2 -4.63 -0.48 4.82
N GLY A 3 -4.19 -1.69 5.11
CA GLY A 3 -4.60 -2.87 4.40
C GLY A 3 -3.66 -4.01 4.73
N TYR A 4 -3.79 -5.11 3.99
CA TYR A 4 -3.00 -6.29 4.24
C TYR A 4 -2.93 -7.18 3.01
N VAL A 5 -1.95 -8.09 3.02
CA VAL A 5 -1.83 -9.15 2.02
C VAL A 5 -2.40 -10.43 2.61
N HIS A 6 -3.31 -11.06 1.89
CA HIS A 6 -3.85 -12.37 2.22
C HIS A 6 -3.31 -13.40 1.23
N CYS A 7 -2.75 -14.50 1.72
CA CYS A 7 -2.36 -15.67 0.94
C CYS A 7 -2.34 -16.88 1.89
N PRO A 8 -2.71 -18.10 1.43
CA PRO A 8 -2.56 -19.31 2.23
C PRO A 8 -1.12 -19.61 2.65
N ASP A 9 -0.14 -19.19 1.84
CA ASP A 9 1.28 -19.35 2.12
C ASP A 9 1.81 -18.23 3.04
N SER A 10 2.18 -18.59 4.28
CA SER A 10 2.67 -17.65 5.29
C SER A 10 4.03 -17.02 4.97
N ASN A 11 4.79 -17.62 4.03
CA ASN A 11 6.11 -17.13 3.61
C ASN A 11 6.03 -16.22 2.39
N TYR A 12 4.85 -16.09 1.78
CA TYR A 12 4.68 -15.20 0.64
C TYR A 12 4.85 -13.73 1.05
N VAL A 13 5.58 -12.99 0.22
CA VAL A 13 5.82 -11.57 0.36
C VAL A 13 5.45 -10.90 -0.96
N ALA A 14 4.42 -10.06 -0.96
CA ALA A 14 4.06 -9.28 -2.13
C ALA A 14 5.11 -8.17 -2.34
N GLN A 15 5.61 -8.06 -3.56
CA GLN A 15 6.51 -7.00 -4.00
C GLN A 15 5.70 -6.00 -4.80
N VAL A 16 5.78 -4.74 -4.39
CA VAL A 16 4.91 -3.70 -4.93
C VAL A 16 5.69 -2.43 -5.18
N GLU A 17 5.41 -1.78 -6.31
CA GLU A 17 5.90 -0.44 -6.62
C GLU A 17 4.75 0.54 -6.47
N MET A 18 5.00 1.60 -5.72
CA MET A 18 4.03 2.65 -5.48
C MET A 18 4.49 3.91 -6.18
N TYR A 19 3.58 4.52 -6.92
CA TYR A 19 3.82 5.77 -7.62
C TYR A 19 2.88 6.83 -7.09
N ILE A 20 3.39 8.05 -6.98
CA ILE A 20 2.60 9.25 -6.73
C ILE A 20 2.82 10.16 -7.94
N ASP A 21 1.75 10.54 -8.61
CA ASP A 21 1.78 11.41 -9.79
C ASP A 21 2.77 10.91 -10.86
N ASN A 22 2.70 9.61 -11.13
CA ASN A 22 3.54 8.88 -12.09
C ASN A 22 5.05 8.83 -11.74
N ALA A 23 5.47 9.36 -10.59
CA ALA A 23 6.83 9.23 -10.07
C ALA A 23 6.93 8.08 -9.06
N LEU A 24 7.99 7.28 -9.15
CA LEU A 24 8.22 6.17 -8.22
C LEU A 24 8.44 6.72 -6.81
N ALA A 25 7.54 6.36 -5.89
CA ALA A 25 7.55 6.81 -4.51
C ALA A 25 8.23 5.80 -3.58
N GLU A 26 7.91 4.52 -3.72
CA GLU A 26 8.44 3.45 -2.88
C GLU A 26 8.40 2.09 -3.61
N ILE A 27 9.40 1.25 -3.33
CA ILE A 27 9.34 -0.18 -3.61
C ILE A 27 9.23 -0.89 -2.26
N ALA A 28 8.11 -1.58 -2.04
CA ALA A 28 7.80 -2.19 -0.76
C ALA A 28 7.70 -3.72 -0.85
N GLN A 29 8.18 -4.36 0.21
CA GLN A 29 7.90 -5.77 0.50
C GLN A 29 6.80 -5.83 1.57
N LEU A 30 5.72 -6.54 1.25
CA LEU A 30 4.53 -6.68 2.06
C LEU A 30 4.30 -8.16 2.41
N PRO A 31 4.77 -8.62 3.59
CA PRO A 31 4.47 -9.96 4.07
C PRO A 31 2.98 -10.14 4.31
N VAL A 32 2.52 -11.38 4.19
CA VAL A 32 1.12 -11.74 4.48
C VAL A 32 0.71 -11.46 5.92
N ALA A 33 -0.57 -11.19 6.14
CA ALA A 33 -1.12 -10.83 7.45
C ALA A 33 -0.91 -11.91 8.52
N SER A 34 -0.83 -13.17 8.12
CA SER A 34 -0.57 -14.31 9.01
C SER A 34 0.91 -14.41 9.43
N SER A 35 1.81 -13.65 8.83
CA SER A 35 3.23 -13.62 9.18
C SER A 35 3.50 -12.72 10.40
N ASN A 36 4.51 -13.08 11.19
CA ASN A 36 5.03 -12.23 12.27
C ASN A 36 5.66 -10.92 11.74
N ALA A 37 6.06 -10.90 10.47
CA ALA A 37 6.63 -9.73 9.81
C ALA A 37 5.58 -8.82 9.13
N ARG A 38 4.28 -9.05 9.39
CA ARG A 38 3.20 -8.28 8.74
C ARG A 38 3.37 -6.78 8.95
N LYS A 39 3.02 -6.01 7.91
CA LYS A 39 2.85 -4.56 8.01
C LYS A 39 1.38 -4.20 8.17
N VAL A 40 1.10 -3.18 8.98
CA VAL A 40 -0.27 -2.67 9.21
C VAL A 40 -0.68 -1.68 8.13
N ASP A 41 0.29 -0.88 7.67
CA ASP A 41 0.13 0.05 6.56
C ASP A 41 0.68 -0.56 5.28
N LEU A 42 -0.09 -0.44 4.19
CA LEU A 42 0.39 -0.78 2.85
C LEU A 42 1.34 0.31 2.35
N PHE A 43 0.98 1.57 2.59
CA PHE A 43 1.72 2.75 2.12
C PHE A 43 1.41 3.98 2.98
N TRP A 44 2.39 4.85 3.16
CA TRP A 44 2.18 6.18 3.72
C TRP A 44 3.18 7.18 3.13
N LYS A 45 2.73 8.41 2.92
CA LYS A 45 3.59 9.54 2.56
C LYS A 45 3.05 10.80 3.21
N TYR A 46 3.91 11.50 3.95
CA TYR A 46 3.59 12.80 4.51
C TYR A 46 4.13 13.92 3.61
N GLN A 47 3.63 15.15 3.85
CA GLN A 47 4.12 16.38 3.20
C GLN A 47 4.02 16.35 1.67
N LEU A 48 2.98 15.71 1.14
CA LEU A 48 2.63 15.91 -0.26
C LEU A 48 2.20 17.37 -0.47
N PRO A 49 2.55 18.00 -1.62
CA PRO A 49 2.02 19.29 -2.00
C PRO A 49 0.48 19.28 -1.94
N MET A 50 -0.16 20.42 -1.66
CA MET A 50 -1.62 20.43 -1.64
C MET A 50 -2.17 20.29 -3.06
N GLY A 51 -3.03 19.29 -3.29
CA GLY A 51 -3.64 19.06 -4.59
C GLY A 51 -4.28 17.68 -4.70
N GLU A 52 -4.83 17.40 -5.87
CA GLU A 52 -5.23 16.05 -6.24
C GLU A 52 -3.99 15.24 -6.61
N HIS A 53 -3.90 14.02 -6.08
CA HIS A 53 -2.79 13.10 -6.35
C HIS A 53 -3.30 11.77 -6.87
N ILE A 54 -2.57 11.19 -7.82
CA ILE A 54 -2.84 9.83 -8.29
C ILE A 54 -1.84 8.89 -7.64
N ILE A 55 -2.34 8.00 -6.80
CA ILE A 55 -1.55 6.92 -6.20
C ILE A 55 -1.76 5.67 -7.04
N THR A 56 -0.69 5.15 -7.64
CA THR A 56 -0.71 3.90 -8.41
C THR A 56 0.01 2.81 -7.62
N PHE A 57 -0.60 1.63 -7.55
CA PHE A 57 -0.05 0.47 -6.87
C PHE A 57 0.18 -0.66 -7.88
N ASN A 58 1.43 -0.94 -8.19
CA ASN A 58 1.83 -1.98 -9.12
C ASN A 58 2.30 -3.21 -8.36
N TRP A 59 1.58 -4.32 -8.51
CA TRP A 59 1.94 -5.58 -7.88
C TRP A 59 2.83 -6.40 -8.81
N LEU A 60 4.09 -6.59 -8.43
CA LEU A 60 5.14 -7.15 -9.29
C LEU A 60 5.14 -8.67 -9.37
N ASN A 61 4.71 -9.35 -8.31
CA ASN A 61 4.75 -10.81 -8.20
C ASN A 61 3.37 -11.41 -7.86
N PRO A 62 2.30 -11.10 -8.63
CA PRO A 62 0.96 -11.56 -8.30
C PRO A 62 0.86 -13.09 -8.32
N ARG A 63 0.10 -13.62 -7.35
CA ARG A 63 -0.28 -15.03 -7.30
C ARG A 63 -1.80 -15.17 -7.41
N PRO A 64 -2.30 -16.26 -8.02
CA PRO A 64 -3.74 -16.49 -8.18
C PRO A 64 -4.47 -16.71 -6.83
N ASP A 65 -3.75 -17.18 -5.81
CA ASP A 65 -4.27 -17.44 -4.46
C ASP A 65 -3.97 -16.31 -3.47
N ALA A 66 -3.35 -15.22 -3.92
CA ALA A 66 -3.06 -14.05 -3.10
C ALA A 66 -4.02 -12.90 -3.41
N ARG A 67 -4.25 -12.05 -2.41
CA ARG A 67 -5.01 -10.80 -2.54
C ARG A 67 -4.31 -9.70 -1.77
N VAL A 68 -4.18 -8.52 -2.36
CA VAL A 68 -3.86 -7.28 -1.65
C VAL A 68 -5.18 -6.57 -1.36
N ILE A 69 -5.45 -6.29 -0.10
CA ILE A 69 -6.72 -5.70 0.34
C ILE A 69 -6.41 -4.35 0.97
N ALA A 70 -6.84 -3.27 0.32
CA ALA A 70 -6.81 -1.92 0.86
C ALA A 70 -8.13 -1.66 1.61
N THR A 71 -8.06 -1.23 2.87
CA THR A 71 -9.25 -1.07 3.73
C THR A 71 -9.58 0.39 4.00
N GLU A 72 -8.56 1.23 4.17
CA GLU A 72 -8.75 2.66 4.45
C GLU A 72 -7.63 3.50 3.86
N ALA A 73 -7.97 4.72 3.46
CA ALA A 73 -7.04 5.77 3.09
C ALA A 73 -7.25 6.98 4.01
N LEU A 74 -6.22 7.33 4.77
CA LEU A 74 -6.21 8.54 5.57
C LEU A 74 -5.54 9.65 4.75
N VAL A 75 -6.30 10.70 4.44
CA VAL A 75 -5.85 11.85 3.66
C VAL A 75 -5.79 13.07 4.58
N TYR A 76 -4.63 13.72 4.61
CA TYR A 76 -4.44 14.93 5.40
C TYR A 76 -4.60 16.16 4.51
N SER A 77 -5.22 17.20 5.08
CA SER A 77 -5.49 18.48 4.46
C SER A 77 -5.16 19.58 5.47
N ASN A 78 -4.66 20.73 4.99
CA ASN A 78 -4.45 21.92 5.84
C ASN A 78 -5.75 22.69 6.11
N ALA A 79 -6.86 22.33 5.45
CA ALA A 79 -8.19 22.82 5.71
C ALA A 79 -9.02 21.73 6.43
N PRO A 80 -9.93 22.10 7.36
CA PRO A 80 -10.87 21.15 7.95
C PRO A 80 -11.71 20.48 6.86
N SER A 81 -12.06 19.21 7.04
CA SER A 81 -13.08 18.56 6.20
C SER A 81 -14.42 19.28 6.41
N LYS A 82 -15.10 19.64 5.32
CA LYS A 82 -16.47 20.16 5.38
C LYS A 82 -17.46 19.09 5.85
#